data_AF-A0A202DCX2-F1
#
_entry.id   AF-A0A202DCX2-F1
#
_cell.length_a   1.000
_cell.length_b   1.000
_cell.length_c   1.000
_cell.angle_alpha   90.00
_cell.angle_beta   90.00
_cell.angle_gamma   90.00
#
_symmetry.space_group_name_H-M   'P 1'
#
loop_
_entity.id
_entity.type
_entity.pdbx_description
1 polymer ?
#
loop_
_entity_poly.entity_id
_entity_poly.type
_entity_poly.pdbx_seq_one_letter_code
_entity_poly.pdbx_strand_id
1 'polypeptide(L)'
;MCENGELNLNNFKHAVRLWTITLEISVLMAQYPGKKIAKLSYDYRTLGLGYANLGTFFMINGISYDSEKAYAICGAITAIMHMASYATSAEMAKELGPFKEYPKNKSSMLRVIRNHRRAVYNTQAGEYENLNVAPRAIDPSFCPAYLLEEAKSVSDKAYELGKKYGYRNAQVTVIAPTGTIGLLMDCDTTGIEPDYALVKFKKLAGGGYFKNINQSMPPALKNLGYTQEEISKIIDYARGTGSLESCPYI
;
A
#
# COMPACT_ATOMS: atom_id res chain seq x y z
N MET A 1 2.25 -13.12 2.88
CA MET A 1 3.26 -12.92 3.95
C MET A 1 4.17 -14.13 3.95
N CYS A 2 5.39 -13.99 4.46
CA CYS A 2 6.25 -15.12 4.79
C CYS A 2 5.69 -15.87 6.02
N GLU A 3 6.23 -17.06 6.32
CA GLU A 3 5.78 -17.88 7.47
C GLU A 3 5.97 -17.17 8.82
N ASN A 4 6.94 -16.25 8.90
CA ASN A 4 7.24 -15.44 10.08
C ASN A 4 6.40 -14.15 10.18
N GLY A 5 5.37 -13.97 9.33
CA GLY A 5 4.52 -12.77 9.32
C GLY A 5 5.07 -11.58 8.52
N GLU A 6 6.33 -11.65 8.07
CA GLU A 6 6.96 -10.58 7.31
C GLU A 6 6.37 -10.42 5.90
N LEU A 7 6.48 -9.20 5.38
CA LEU A 7 6.18 -8.93 3.98
C LEU A 7 7.26 -9.55 3.07
N ASN A 8 6.85 -10.44 2.17
CA ASN A 8 7.76 -10.97 1.15
C ASN A 8 8.11 -9.88 0.13
N LEU A 9 9.23 -9.20 0.34
CA LEU A 9 9.66 -8.06 -0.46
C LEU A 9 9.93 -8.42 -1.92
N ASN A 10 10.48 -9.60 -2.20
CA ASN A 10 10.79 -10.02 -3.57
C ASN A 10 9.51 -10.18 -4.38
N ASN A 11 8.53 -10.91 -3.83
CA ASN A 11 7.24 -11.10 -4.49
C ASN A 11 6.46 -9.79 -4.59
N PHE A 12 6.49 -8.95 -3.55
CA PHE A 12 5.82 -7.66 -3.56
C PHE A 12 6.38 -6.74 -4.66
N LYS A 13 7.70 -6.56 -4.73
CA LYS A 13 8.34 -5.75 -5.77
C LYS A 13 8.12 -6.31 -7.17
N HIS A 14 8.16 -7.63 -7.31
CA HIS A 14 7.88 -8.28 -8.58
C HIS A 14 6.43 -8.01 -9.04
N ALA A 15 5.45 -8.15 -8.14
CA ALA A 15 4.06 -7.83 -8.42
C ALA A 15 3.88 -6.34 -8.77
N VAL A 16 4.50 -5.41 -8.02
CA VAL A 16 4.47 -3.97 -8.30
C VAL A 16 4.99 -3.68 -9.71
N ARG A 17 6.10 -4.31 -10.09
CA ARG A 17 6.66 -4.17 -11.45
C ARG A 17 5.68 -4.65 -12.51
N LEU A 18 5.15 -5.87 -12.36
CA LEU A 18 4.21 -6.44 -13.33
C LEU A 18 2.97 -5.56 -13.47
N TRP A 19 2.37 -5.13 -12.36
CA TRP A 19 1.18 -4.28 -12.40
C TRP A 19 1.47 -2.88 -12.94
N THR A 20 2.64 -2.31 -12.69
CA THR A 20 3.05 -1.04 -13.32
C THR A 20 3.07 -1.18 -14.84
N ILE A 21 3.64 -2.27 -15.36
CA ILE A 21 3.68 -2.55 -16.80
C ILE A 21 2.27 -2.80 -17.35
N THR A 22 1.45 -3.60 -16.67
CA THR A 22 0.06 -3.86 -17.07
C THR A 22 -0.76 -2.58 -17.16
N LEU A 23 -0.64 -1.70 -16.16
CA LEU A 23 -1.32 -0.40 -16.16
C LEU A 23 -0.80 0.51 -17.29
N GLU A 24 0.50 0.49 -17.56
CA GLU A 24 1.07 1.27 -18.67
C GLU A 24 0.59 0.78 -20.05
N ILE A 25 0.42 -0.53 -20.23
CA ILE A 25 -0.15 -1.10 -21.45
C ILE A 25 -1.62 -0.70 -21.58
N SER A 26 -2.37 -0.68 -20.46
CA SER A 26 -3.80 -0.33 -20.48
C SER A 26 -4.07 1.11 -20.95
N VAL A 27 -3.13 2.04 -20.78
CA VAL A 27 -3.21 3.40 -21.34
C VAL A 27 -3.42 3.39 -22.86
N LEU A 28 -2.87 2.41 -23.57
CA LEU A 28 -3.00 2.30 -25.03
C LEU A 28 -4.33 1.66 -25.47
N MET A 29 -4.95 0.88 -24.60
CA MET A 29 -6.19 0.14 -24.87
C MET A 29 -7.43 0.87 -24.38
N ALA A 30 -7.25 1.85 -23.50
CA ALA A 30 -8.33 2.57 -22.83
C ALA A 30 -9.17 3.39 -23.84
N GLN A 31 -10.49 3.26 -23.71
CA GLN A 31 -11.46 4.08 -24.41
C GLN A 31 -11.97 5.16 -23.46
N TYR A 32 -12.03 6.40 -23.96
CA TYR A 32 -12.41 7.55 -23.14
C TYR A 32 -13.63 8.25 -23.73
N PRO A 33 -14.57 8.73 -22.88
CA PRO A 33 -15.82 9.34 -23.35
C PRO A 33 -15.61 10.70 -24.03
N GLY A 34 -14.43 11.33 -23.87
CA GLY A 34 -14.15 12.63 -24.45
C GLY A 34 -12.72 12.74 -24.99
N LYS A 35 -12.60 13.40 -26.15
CA LYS A 35 -11.31 13.63 -26.85
C LYS A 35 -10.25 14.29 -25.96
N LYS A 36 -10.65 15.26 -25.13
CA LYS A 36 -9.74 15.95 -24.20
C LYS A 36 -9.18 14.99 -23.15
N ILE A 37 -10.01 14.11 -22.61
CA ILE A 37 -9.59 13.10 -21.63
C ILE A 37 -8.63 12.11 -22.29
N ALA A 38 -9.00 11.55 -23.45
CA ALA A 38 -8.16 10.64 -24.20
C ALA A 38 -6.76 11.21 -24.47
N LYS A 39 -6.71 12.47 -24.93
CA LYS A 39 -5.46 13.16 -25.23
C LYS A 39 -4.61 13.34 -23.97
N LEU A 40 -5.18 13.82 -22.87
CA LEU A 40 -4.43 14.04 -21.63
C LEU A 40 -3.95 12.73 -21.01
N SER A 41 -4.78 11.68 -21.02
CA SER A 41 -4.39 10.35 -20.55
C SER A 41 -3.23 9.77 -21.37
N TYR A 42 -3.24 9.96 -22.70
CA TYR A 42 -2.13 9.52 -23.56
C TYR A 42 -0.86 10.37 -23.40
N ASP A 43 -1.00 11.70 -23.31
CA ASP A 43 0.13 12.63 -23.23
C ASP A 43 0.86 12.53 -21.86
N TYR A 44 0.13 12.27 -20.77
CA TYR A 44 0.69 12.18 -19.40
C TYR A 44 0.84 10.76 -18.86
N ARG A 45 0.10 9.78 -19.40
CA ARG A 45 0.23 8.35 -19.07
C ARG A 45 0.10 8.08 -17.57
N THR A 46 -0.90 8.69 -16.93
CA THR A 46 -1.14 8.56 -15.49
C THR A 46 -1.65 7.17 -15.14
N LEU A 47 -1.03 6.52 -14.16
CA LEU A 47 -1.44 5.22 -13.63
C LEU A 47 -2.02 5.38 -12.22
N GLY A 48 -2.62 4.30 -11.74
CA GLY A 48 -3.23 4.23 -10.42
C GLY A 48 -3.01 2.88 -9.75
N LEU A 49 -1.76 2.55 -9.43
CA LEU A 49 -1.45 1.36 -8.63
C LEU A 49 -1.66 1.63 -7.13
N GLY A 50 -2.36 0.73 -6.46
CA GLY A 50 -2.54 0.75 -5.01
C GLY A 50 -2.52 -0.66 -4.42
N TYR A 51 -2.78 -0.75 -3.12
CA TYR A 51 -2.94 -2.01 -2.41
C TYR A 51 -4.11 -1.91 -1.43
N ALA A 52 -4.56 -3.07 -0.93
CA ALA A 52 -5.58 -3.20 0.07
C ALA A 52 -5.10 -4.14 1.19
N ASN A 53 -5.98 -4.42 2.15
CA ASN A 53 -5.78 -5.39 3.22
C ASN A 53 -4.71 -5.00 4.26
N LEU A 54 -4.42 -3.71 4.44
CA LEU A 54 -3.36 -3.25 5.35
C LEU A 54 -3.74 -3.47 6.82
N GLY A 55 -4.99 -3.22 7.20
CA GLY A 55 -5.44 -3.45 8.58
C GLY A 55 -5.32 -4.92 8.99
N THR A 56 -5.61 -5.82 8.05
CA THR A 56 -5.40 -7.27 8.22
C THR A 56 -3.94 -7.62 8.42
N PHE A 57 -3.03 -7.02 7.65
CA PHE A 57 -1.59 -7.22 7.82
C PHE A 57 -1.14 -6.84 9.24
N PHE A 58 -1.61 -5.71 9.77
CA PHE A 58 -1.28 -5.31 11.13
C PHE A 58 -1.93 -6.19 12.19
N MET A 59 -3.19 -6.57 12.00
CA MET A 59 -3.93 -7.45 12.91
C MET A 59 -3.22 -8.79 13.07
N ILE A 60 -2.87 -9.45 11.97
CA ILE A 60 -2.18 -10.76 12.01
C ILE A 60 -0.82 -10.66 12.71
N ASN A 61 -0.13 -9.53 12.58
CA ASN A 61 1.16 -9.31 13.22
C ASN A 61 1.05 -8.77 14.66
N GLY A 62 -0.15 -8.64 15.22
CA GLY A 62 -0.36 -8.10 16.56
C GLY A 62 0.10 -6.65 16.72
N ILE A 63 0.09 -5.87 15.63
CA ILE A 63 0.52 -4.48 15.61
C ILE A 63 -0.72 -3.59 15.74
N SER A 64 -0.78 -2.75 16.78
CA SER A 64 -1.87 -1.78 16.92
C SER A 64 -1.85 -0.81 15.75
N TYR A 65 -3.01 -0.61 15.12
CA TYR A 65 -3.13 0.16 13.89
C TYR A 65 -2.75 1.64 14.09
N ASP A 66 -2.97 2.20 15.28
CA ASP A 66 -2.66 3.58 15.67
C ASP A 66 -1.23 3.77 16.20
N SER A 67 -0.40 2.71 16.23
CA SER A 67 0.95 2.78 16.77
C SER A 67 1.96 3.43 15.81
N GLU A 68 3.02 4.01 16.37
CA GLU A 68 4.17 4.51 15.61
C GLU A 68 4.79 3.43 14.70
N LYS A 69 4.78 2.17 15.16
CA LYS A 69 5.22 1.01 14.38
C LYS A 69 4.36 0.78 13.13
N ALA A 70 3.04 0.84 13.27
CA ALA A 70 2.13 0.72 12.12
C ALA A 70 2.34 1.86 11.11
N TYR A 71 2.49 3.10 11.59
CA TYR A 71 2.79 4.25 10.73
C TYR A 71 4.10 4.06 9.95
N ALA A 72 5.18 3.68 10.63
CA ALA A 72 6.48 3.49 9.99
C ALA A 72 6.48 2.35 8.96
N ILE A 73 5.80 1.24 9.26
CA ILE A 73 5.64 0.12 8.32
C ILE A 73 4.77 0.52 7.12
N CYS A 74 3.65 1.20 7.34
CA CYS A 74 2.79 1.72 6.28
C CYS A 74 3.55 2.65 5.32
N GLY A 75 4.34 3.57 5.89
CA GLY A 75 5.22 4.46 5.14
C GLY A 75 6.23 3.70 4.28
N ALA A 76 6.87 2.66 4.85
CA ALA A 76 7.84 1.85 4.12
C ALA A 76 7.20 1.02 3.00
N ILE A 77 6.08 0.33 3.25
CA ILE A 77 5.36 -0.45 2.23
C ILE A 77 4.91 0.47 1.09
N THR A 78 4.35 1.64 1.42
CA THR A 78 3.93 2.64 0.43
C THR A 78 5.13 3.14 -0.37
N ALA A 79 6.22 3.50 0.28
CA ALA A 79 7.43 3.97 -0.38
C ALA A 79 8.01 2.92 -1.33
N ILE A 80 8.03 1.65 -0.91
CA ILE A 80 8.49 0.53 -1.74
C ILE A 80 7.64 0.42 -3.00
N MET A 81 6.31 0.37 -2.87
CA MET A 81 5.40 0.31 -4.02
C MET A 81 5.59 1.52 -4.95
N HIS A 82 5.60 2.71 -4.38
CA HIS A 82 5.65 3.97 -5.13
C HIS A 82 6.96 4.12 -5.90
N MET A 83 8.09 3.93 -5.22
CA MET A 83 9.41 4.11 -5.81
C MET A 83 9.77 2.95 -6.75
N ALA A 84 9.37 1.70 -6.45
CA ALA A 84 9.53 0.60 -7.39
C ALA A 84 8.71 0.81 -8.68
N SER A 85 7.51 1.40 -8.58
CA SER A 85 6.72 1.78 -9.75
C SER A 85 7.41 2.87 -10.58
N TYR A 86 7.97 3.90 -9.95
CA TYR A 86 8.73 4.94 -10.66
C TYR A 86 10.05 4.43 -11.25
N ALA A 87 10.75 3.51 -10.57
CA ALA A 87 11.92 2.84 -11.12
C ALA A 87 11.54 2.04 -12.37
N THR A 88 10.46 1.26 -12.31
CA THR A 88 9.92 0.52 -13.48
C THR A 88 9.50 1.48 -14.60
N SER A 89 8.87 2.60 -14.26
CA SER A 89 8.51 3.64 -15.22
C SER A 89 9.74 4.27 -15.91
N ALA A 90 10.83 4.50 -15.18
CA ALA A 90 12.07 5.00 -15.75
C ALA A 90 12.79 3.97 -16.63
N GLU A 91 12.73 2.68 -16.27
CA GLU A 91 13.22 1.59 -17.12
C GLU A 91 12.43 1.49 -18.43
N MET A 92 11.10 1.65 -18.39
CA MET A 92 10.29 1.74 -19.62
C MET A 92 10.61 3.00 -20.43
N ALA A 93 10.91 4.13 -19.76
CA ALA A 93 11.30 5.37 -20.43
C ALA A 93 12.63 5.25 -21.17
N LYS A 94 13.57 4.44 -20.66
CA LYS A 94 14.83 4.13 -21.35
C LYS A 94 14.59 3.51 -22.73
N GLU A 95 13.61 2.62 -22.85
CA GLU A 95 13.33 1.87 -24.08
C GLU A 95 12.31 2.58 -24.99
N LEU A 96 11.31 3.24 -24.42
CA LEU A 96 10.16 3.81 -25.15
C LEU A 96 10.08 5.34 -25.14
N GLY A 97 11.01 6.00 -24.44
CA GLY A 97 10.96 7.42 -24.11
C GLY A 97 10.01 7.74 -22.94
N PRO A 98 10.22 8.88 -22.25
CA PRO A 98 9.33 9.34 -21.18
C PRO A 98 7.93 9.71 -21.72
N PHE A 99 6.97 10.01 -20.85
CA PHE A 99 5.70 10.59 -21.31
C PHE A 99 5.94 11.91 -22.04
N LYS A 100 5.02 12.28 -22.93
CA LYS A 100 5.20 13.36 -23.89
C LYS A 100 5.51 14.72 -23.25
N GLU A 101 4.81 15.04 -22.17
CA GLU A 101 4.95 16.32 -21.46
C GLU A 101 6.08 16.32 -20.41
N TYR A 102 6.88 15.25 -20.32
CA TYR A 102 7.98 15.15 -19.36
C TYR A 102 9.00 16.29 -19.44
N PRO A 103 9.41 16.82 -20.62
CA PRO A 103 10.36 17.93 -20.68
C PRO A 103 9.90 19.16 -19.88
N LYS A 104 8.59 19.44 -19.88
CA LYS A 104 7.99 20.54 -19.10
C LYS A 104 7.96 20.22 -17.60
N ASN A 105 7.77 18.95 -17.26
CA ASN A 105 7.61 18.47 -15.88
C ASN A 105 8.92 18.04 -15.21
N LYS A 106 10.03 17.93 -15.95
CA LYS A 106 11.28 17.30 -15.49
C LYS A 106 11.77 17.86 -14.14
N SER A 107 11.87 19.17 -14.01
CA SER A 107 12.37 19.82 -12.79
C SER A 107 11.47 19.55 -11.59
N SER A 108 10.15 19.71 -11.77
CA SER A 108 9.15 19.46 -10.73
C SER A 108 9.09 17.99 -10.32
N MET A 109 9.10 17.06 -11.28
CA MET A 109 9.08 15.62 -10.98
C MET A 109 10.34 15.19 -10.23
N LEU A 110 11.53 15.57 -10.69
CA LEU A 110 12.76 15.20 -10.00
C LEU A 110 12.82 15.78 -8.58
N ARG A 111 12.27 16.98 -8.36
CA ARG A 111 12.11 17.56 -7.02
C ARG A 111 11.19 16.71 -6.14
N VAL A 112 10.01 16.32 -6.64
CA VAL A 112 9.05 15.49 -5.91
C VAL A 112 9.67 14.13 -5.55
N ILE A 113 10.36 13.48 -6.49
CA ILE A 113 11.04 12.20 -6.24
C ILE A 113 12.15 12.35 -5.19
N ARG A 114 12.93 13.45 -5.22
CA ARG A 114 13.91 13.73 -4.15
C ARG A 114 13.26 13.91 -2.79
N ASN A 115 12.13 14.60 -2.71
CA ASN A 115 11.40 14.77 -1.46
C ASN A 115 10.81 13.44 -0.93
N HIS A 116 10.31 12.55 -1.80
CA HIS A 116 9.92 11.21 -1.39
C HIS A 116 11.10 10.41 -0.83
N ARG A 117 12.25 10.46 -1.53
CA ARG A 117 13.49 9.85 -1.05
C ARG A 117 13.90 10.41 0.33
N ARG A 118 13.87 11.73 0.52
CA ARG A 118 14.15 12.40 1.80
C ARG A 118 13.25 11.91 2.94
N ALA A 119 11.96 11.70 2.68
CA ALA A 119 11.02 11.14 3.65
C ALA A 119 11.35 9.68 4.03
N VAL A 120 11.88 8.89 3.10
CA VAL A 120 12.38 7.53 3.40
C VAL A 120 13.65 7.56 4.23
N TYR A 121 14.52 8.54 4.00
CA TYR A 121 15.77 8.70 4.74
C TYR A 121 15.62 9.42 6.09
N ASN A 122 14.41 9.89 6.42
CA ASN A 122 14.14 10.69 7.62
C ASN A 122 15.08 11.90 7.76
N THR A 123 15.29 12.62 6.66
CA THR A 123 16.16 13.81 6.62
C THR A 123 15.55 14.98 7.39
N GLN A 124 16.37 15.98 7.72
CA GLN A 124 15.88 17.16 8.44
C GLN A 124 14.85 17.94 7.62
N ALA A 125 13.91 18.60 8.30
CA ALA A 125 12.82 19.35 7.66
C ALA A 125 13.31 20.44 6.67
N GLY A 126 14.49 21.04 6.93
CA GLY A 126 15.10 22.05 6.06
C GLY A 126 15.68 21.50 4.75
N GLU A 127 15.82 20.19 4.61
CA GLU A 127 16.37 19.58 3.38
C GLU A 127 15.32 19.44 2.28
N TYR A 128 14.03 19.46 2.61
CA TYR A 128 12.96 19.32 1.62
C TYR A 128 12.90 20.52 0.69
N GLU A 129 12.73 20.26 -0.60
CA GLU A 129 12.68 21.31 -1.61
C GLU A 129 11.24 21.78 -1.85
N ASN A 130 11.00 23.09 -1.65
CA ASN A 130 9.74 23.76 -2.00
C ASN A 130 8.49 23.11 -1.38
N LEU A 131 8.54 22.85 -0.07
CA LEU A 131 7.40 22.41 0.73
C LEU A 131 7.05 23.48 1.77
N ASN A 132 5.76 23.78 1.89
CA ASN A 132 5.25 24.66 2.94
C ASN A 132 5.06 23.92 4.28
N VAL A 133 4.84 22.61 4.22
CA VAL A 133 4.61 21.74 5.37
C VAL A 133 5.51 20.52 5.23
N ALA A 134 6.31 20.25 6.25
CA ALA A 134 7.18 19.07 6.28
C ALA A 134 6.32 17.79 6.40
N PRO A 135 6.60 16.74 5.61
CA PRO A 135 5.89 15.48 5.73
C PRO A 135 6.34 14.73 6.98
N ARG A 136 5.49 13.84 7.49
CA ARG A 136 5.93 12.82 8.45
C ARG A 136 6.78 11.79 7.71
N ALA A 137 8.07 11.73 8.05
CA ALA A 137 9.00 10.78 7.50
C ALA A 137 8.91 9.41 8.18
N ILE A 138 9.58 8.40 7.60
CA ILE A 138 9.64 7.05 8.18
C ILE A 138 10.65 7.08 9.33
N ASP A 139 10.17 7.00 10.57
CA ASP A 139 11.06 6.91 11.73
C ASP A 139 11.75 5.53 11.77
N PRO A 140 13.10 5.49 11.67
CA PRO A 140 13.84 4.23 11.68
C PRO A 140 13.73 3.46 12.99
N SER A 141 13.40 4.11 14.10
CA SER A 141 13.25 3.49 15.42
C SER A 141 12.05 2.55 15.49
N PHE A 142 11.05 2.79 14.64
CA PHE A 142 9.80 2.03 14.60
C PHE A 142 9.64 1.16 13.34
N CYS A 143 10.50 1.34 12.34
CA CYS A 143 10.46 0.59 11.09
C CYS A 143 11.37 -0.64 11.14
N PRO A 144 10.89 -1.86 10.79
CA PRO A 144 11.74 -3.01 10.59
C PRO A 144 12.86 -2.74 9.58
N ALA A 145 14.10 -3.08 9.93
CA ALA A 145 15.28 -2.77 9.13
C ALA A 145 15.15 -3.25 7.67
N TYR A 146 14.64 -4.48 7.47
CA TYR A 146 14.47 -5.07 6.14
C TYR A 146 13.54 -4.25 5.22
N LEU A 147 12.49 -3.62 5.78
CA LEU A 147 11.59 -2.73 5.03
C LEU A 147 12.26 -1.40 4.73
N LEU A 148 12.95 -0.83 5.73
CA LEU A 148 13.57 0.49 5.58
C LEU A 148 14.72 0.46 4.57
N GLU A 149 15.57 -0.56 4.64
CA GLU A 149 16.69 -0.75 3.70
C GLU A 149 16.19 -0.92 2.26
N GLU A 150 15.13 -1.70 2.07
CA GLU A 150 14.52 -1.87 0.75
C GLU A 150 13.89 -0.56 0.26
N ALA A 151 13.16 0.16 1.11
CA ALA A 151 12.58 1.45 0.77
C ALA A 151 13.66 2.45 0.31
N LYS A 152 14.81 2.50 1.00
CA LYS A 152 15.97 3.32 0.61
C LYS A 152 16.52 2.89 -0.74
N SER A 153 16.78 1.60 -0.91
CA SER A 153 17.33 1.01 -2.14
C SER A 153 16.46 1.32 -3.37
N VAL A 154 15.14 1.09 -3.29
CA VAL A 154 14.26 1.40 -4.43
C VAL A 154 14.09 2.91 -4.65
N SER A 155 14.20 3.72 -3.59
CA SER A 155 14.15 5.19 -3.71
C SER A 155 15.34 5.75 -4.47
N ASP A 156 16.55 5.24 -4.15
CA ASP A 156 17.78 5.58 -4.86
C ASP A 156 17.68 5.17 -6.33
N LYS A 157 17.25 3.93 -6.58
CA LYS A 157 17.10 3.40 -7.94
C LYS A 157 16.11 4.24 -8.77
N ALA A 158 14.95 4.59 -8.21
CA ALA A 158 13.94 5.38 -8.89
C ALA A 158 14.42 6.81 -9.23
N TYR A 159 15.21 7.42 -8.33
CA TYR A 159 15.79 8.74 -8.56
C TYR A 159 16.88 8.70 -9.63
N GLU A 160 17.84 7.78 -9.53
CA GLU A 160 18.97 7.70 -10.47
C GLU A 160 18.50 7.36 -11.89
N LEU A 161 17.60 6.38 -12.03
CA LEU A 161 17.04 6.03 -13.33
C LEU A 161 16.21 7.17 -13.92
N GLY A 162 15.38 7.82 -13.11
CA GLY A 162 14.56 8.94 -13.58
C GLY A 162 15.36 10.17 -13.97
N LYS A 163 16.46 10.44 -13.26
CA LYS A 163 17.41 11.50 -13.63
C LYS A 163 18.06 11.22 -14.99
N LYS A 164 18.38 9.95 -15.26
CA LYS A 164 19.07 9.52 -16.48
C LYS A 164 18.15 9.39 -17.70
N TYR A 165 16.96 8.80 -17.53
CA TYR A 165 16.08 8.40 -18.64
C TYR A 165 14.73 9.13 -18.66
N GLY A 166 14.39 9.84 -17.58
CA GLY A 166 13.04 10.35 -17.36
C GLY A 166 12.08 9.28 -16.86
N TYR A 167 10.78 9.60 -16.85
CA TYR A 167 9.72 8.68 -16.43
C TYR A 167 8.72 8.47 -17.55
N ARG A 168 8.26 7.23 -17.73
CA ARG A 168 7.24 6.90 -18.71
C ARG A 168 5.85 7.39 -18.29
N ASN A 169 5.65 7.63 -17.00
CA ASN A 169 4.35 7.95 -16.39
C ASN A 169 4.47 9.21 -15.53
N ALA A 170 3.52 10.14 -15.67
CA ALA A 170 3.46 11.33 -14.83
C ALA A 170 3.00 11.05 -13.40
N GLN A 171 2.23 9.97 -13.21
CA GLN A 171 1.78 9.45 -11.92
C GLN A 171 1.76 7.93 -12.00
N VAL A 172 2.18 7.24 -10.93
CA VAL A 172 2.29 5.77 -10.92
C VAL A 172 1.34 5.08 -9.93
N THR A 173 0.97 5.75 -8.84
CA THR A 173 0.22 5.12 -7.75
C THR A 173 -0.94 5.98 -7.28
N VAL A 174 -2.00 5.33 -6.80
CA VAL A 174 -3.12 5.93 -6.08
C VAL A 174 -3.72 4.87 -5.14
N ILE A 175 -3.93 5.21 -3.88
CA ILE A 175 -4.73 4.37 -2.98
C ILE A 175 -6.19 4.76 -3.17
N ALA A 176 -6.92 3.96 -3.94
CA ALA A 176 -8.35 4.15 -4.19
C ALA A 176 -9.19 3.22 -3.29
N PRO A 177 -10.48 3.53 -3.05
CA PRO A 177 -11.39 2.61 -2.38
C PRO A 177 -11.47 1.27 -3.14
N THR A 178 -11.33 0.15 -2.44
CA THR A 178 -11.30 -1.17 -3.09
C THR A 178 -12.55 -2.02 -2.83
N GLY A 179 -13.66 -1.45 -2.33
CA GLY A 179 -14.87 -2.16 -1.91
C GLY A 179 -15.22 -3.44 -2.69
N THR A 180 -15.60 -3.34 -3.97
CA THR A 180 -16.00 -4.51 -4.75
C THR A 180 -14.87 -5.52 -5.00
N ILE A 181 -13.67 -5.04 -5.35
CA ILE A 181 -12.54 -5.93 -5.66
C ILE A 181 -11.92 -6.55 -4.39
N GLY A 182 -11.95 -5.84 -3.27
CA GLY A 182 -11.51 -6.32 -1.97
C GLY A 182 -12.39 -7.48 -1.49
N LEU A 183 -13.71 -7.38 -1.70
CA LEU A 183 -14.62 -8.50 -1.45
C LEU A 183 -14.34 -9.70 -2.37
N LEU A 184 -14.03 -9.46 -3.65
CA LEU A 184 -13.65 -10.52 -4.58
C LEU A 184 -12.32 -11.20 -4.19
N MET A 185 -11.38 -10.42 -3.65
CA MET A 185 -10.06 -10.89 -3.20
C MET A 185 -10.07 -11.42 -1.76
N ASP A 186 -11.25 -11.54 -1.13
CA ASP A 186 -11.43 -11.98 0.25
C ASP A 186 -10.58 -11.18 1.26
N CYS A 187 -10.48 -9.87 1.02
CA CYS A 187 -9.82 -8.96 1.94
C CYS A 187 -10.71 -8.70 3.17
N ASP A 188 -10.21 -9.03 4.36
CA ASP A 188 -10.88 -8.67 5.63
C ASP A 188 -10.97 -7.14 5.79
N THR A 189 -9.99 -6.39 5.27
CA THR A 189 -9.99 -4.92 5.20
C THR A 189 -9.95 -4.45 3.75
N THR A 190 -10.95 -3.68 3.31
CA THR A 190 -11.24 -3.36 1.89
C THR A 190 -10.43 -2.19 1.32
N GLY A 191 -9.24 -1.97 1.84
CA GLY A 191 -8.37 -0.86 1.47
C GLY A 191 -7.23 -0.75 2.45
N ILE A 192 -6.86 0.48 2.83
CA ILE A 192 -5.86 0.68 3.87
C ILE A 192 -6.48 0.74 5.26
N GLU A 193 -7.78 1.02 5.37
CA GLU A 193 -8.51 1.22 6.62
C GLU A 193 -8.36 0.07 7.63
N PRO A 194 -8.46 0.36 8.95
CA PRO A 194 -8.65 -0.69 9.95
C PRO A 194 -9.99 -1.41 9.72
N ASP A 195 -10.12 -2.61 10.27
CA ASP A 195 -11.39 -3.32 10.17
C ASP A 195 -12.48 -2.60 10.98
N TYR A 196 -13.68 -2.55 10.41
CA TYR A 196 -14.83 -1.86 10.99
C TYR A 196 -15.40 -2.61 12.20
N ALA A 197 -15.43 -3.94 12.14
CA ALA A 197 -15.95 -4.78 13.21
C ALA A 197 -15.40 -6.20 13.12
N LEU A 198 -15.02 -6.76 14.27
CA LEU A 198 -14.56 -8.15 14.38
C LEU A 198 -15.66 -9.16 14.05
N VAL A 199 -16.94 -8.78 14.21
CA VAL A 199 -18.10 -9.58 13.82
C VAL A 199 -18.99 -8.80 12.88
N LYS A 200 -19.21 -9.36 11.69
CA LYS A 200 -19.99 -8.76 10.60
C LYS A 200 -21.28 -9.56 10.39
N PHE A 201 -22.38 -8.85 10.15
CA PHE A 201 -23.69 -9.46 9.89
C PHE A 201 -24.00 -9.44 8.40
N LYS A 202 -24.16 -10.60 7.78
CA LYS A 202 -24.60 -10.72 6.39
C LYS A 202 -26.08 -11.12 6.36
N LYS A 203 -26.91 -10.29 5.73
CA LYS A 203 -28.33 -10.62 5.51
C LYS A 203 -28.43 -11.64 4.38
N LEU A 204 -29.13 -12.75 4.63
CA LEU A 204 -29.33 -13.80 3.63
C LEU A 204 -30.53 -13.44 2.72
N ALA A 205 -30.47 -13.85 1.45
CA ALA A 205 -31.54 -13.59 0.48
C ALA A 205 -32.89 -14.21 0.89
N GLY A 206 -32.89 -15.25 1.72
CA GLY A 206 -34.09 -15.90 2.29
C GLY A 206 -34.54 -15.38 3.65
N GLY A 207 -33.95 -14.29 4.15
CA GLY A 207 -34.19 -13.79 5.51
C GLY A 207 -33.22 -14.34 6.55
N GLY A 208 -33.11 -13.65 7.69
CA GLY A 208 -32.12 -13.96 8.74
C GLY A 208 -30.75 -13.30 8.54
N TYR A 209 -29.88 -13.45 9.54
CA TYR A 209 -28.53 -12.91 9.56
C TYR A 209 -27.52 -14.01 9.81
N PHE A 210 -26.45 -14.02 9.01
CA PHE A 210 -25.27 -14.85 9.23
C PHE A 210 -24.18 -14.01 9.91
N LYS A 211 -23.75 -14.42 11.10
CA LYS A 211 -22.61 -13.80 11.82
C LYS A 211 -21.31 -14.35 11.26
N ASN A 212 -20.54 -13.51 10.58
CA ASN A 212 -19.19 -13.85 10.13
C ASN A 212 -18.16 -13.19 11.05
N ILE A 213 -17.22 -13.97 11.58
CA ILE A 213 -16.10 -13.43 12.34
C ILE A 213 -14.98 -13.05 11.37
N ASN A 214 -14.22 -12.00 11.67
CA ASN A 214 -13.02 -11.66 10.92
C ASN A 214 -12.07 -12.87 10.89
N GLN A 215 -11.73 -13.33 9.69
CA GLN A 215 -10.95 -14.57 9.51
C GLN A 215 -9.49 -14.42 9.94
N SER A 216 -9.02 -13.18 10.05
CA SER A 216 -7.69 -12.84 10.54
C SER A 216 -7.55 -12.88 12.07
N MET A 217 -8.65 -12.99 12.82
CA MET A 217 -8.59 -13.15 14.29
C MET A 217 -7.85 -14.42 14.74
N PRO A 218 -8.22 -15.65 14.30
CA PRO A 218 -7.49 -16.86 14.70
C PRO A 218 -5.98 -16.81 14.43
N PRO A 219 -5.49 -16.43 13.23
CA PRO A 219 -4.05 -16.34 12.99
C PRO A 219 -3.38 -15.22 13.80
N ALA A 220 -4.06 -14.09 14.04
CA ALA A 220 -3.55 -13.04 14.91
C ALA A 220 -3.33 -13.53 16.36
N LEU A 221 -4.33 -14.18 16.95
CA LEU A 221 -4.24 -14.71 18.31
C LEU A 221 -3.17 -15.81 18.42
N LYS A 222 -3.05 -16.67 17.39
CA LYS A 222 -1.96 -17.65 17.32
C LYS A 222 -0.58 -16.97 17.34
N ASN A 223 -0.40 -15.90 16.58
CA ASN A 223 0.87 -15.15 16.54
C ASN A 223 1.18 -14.41 17.84
N LEU A 224 0.15 -14.05 18.62
CA LEU A 224 0.28 -13.49 19.96
C LEU A 224 0.62 -14.55 21.03
N GLY A 225 0.62 -15.84 20.68
CA GLY A 225 1.00 -16.94 21.57
C GLY A 225 -0.16 -17.64 22.28
N TYR A 226 -1.41 -17.33 21.94
CA TYR A 226 -2.57 -18.01 22.50
C TYR A 226 -2.65 -19.49 22.04
N THR A 227 -3.08 -20.34 22.95
CA THR A 227 -3.36 -21.76 22.69
C THR A 227 -4.61 -21.93 21.83
N GLN A 228 -4.77 -23.08 21.17
CA GLN A 228 -5.97 -23.36 20.36
C GLN A 228 -7.27 -23.33 21.19
N GLU A 229 -7.20 -23.69 22.47
CA GLU A 229 -8.35 -23.64 23.37
C GLU A 229 -8.74 -22.20 23.70
N GLU A 230 -7.77 -21.35 24.02
CA GLU A 230 -8.00 -19.92 24.27
C GLU A 230 -8.53 -19.21 23.02
N ILE A 231 -7.93 -19.47 21.85
CA ILE A 231 -8.39 -18.94 20.57
C ILE A 231 -9.86 -19.28 20.34
N SER A 232 -10.24 -20.55 20.56
CA SER A 232 -11.63 -21.00 20.39
C SER A 232 -12.57 -20.27 21.34
N LYS A 233 -12.19 -20.13 22.62
CA LYS A 233 -12.97 -19.38 23.63
C LYS A 233 -13.15 -17.91 23.25
N ILE A 234 -12.08 -17.25 22.79
CA ILE A 234 -12.12 -15.84 22.38
C ILE A 234 -13.02 -15.66 21.15
N ILE A 235 -12.91 -16.55 20.17
CA ILE A 235 -13.74 -16.54 18.95
C ILE A 235 -15.23 -16.74 19.30
N ASP A 236 -15.54 -17.69 20.17
CA ASP A 236 -16.92 -17.97 20.58
C ASP A 236 -17.52 -16.81 21.38
N TYR A 237 -16.73 -16.21 22.28
CA TYR A 237 -17.12 -15.01 23.00
C TYR A 237 -17.43 -13.86 22.03
N ALA A 238 -16.49 -13.54 21.13
CA ALA A 238 -16.67 -12.48 20.14
C ALA A 238 -17.90 -12.70 19.27
N ARG A 239 -18.14 -13.94 18.81
CA ARG A 239 -19.33 -14.30 18.01
C ARG A 239 -20.63 -14.11 18.81
N GLY A 240 -20.60 -14.36 20.11
CA GLY A 240 -21.72 -14.15 21.03
C GLY A 240 -22.04 -12.66 21.23
N THR A 241 -21.06 -11.88 21.67
CA THR A 241 -21.21 -10.48 22.13
C THR A 241 -21.09 -9.44 21.01
N GLY A 242 -20.42 -9.76 19.91
CA GLY A 242 -20.11 -8.84 18.82
C GLY A 242 -18.94 -7.88 19.11
N SER A 243 -18.33 -7.95 20.30
CA SER A 243 -17.22 -7.08 20.73
C SER A 243 -16.34 -7.80 21.76
N LEU A 244 -15.08 -7.39 21.86
CA LEU A 244 -14.14 -7.84 22.90
C LEU A 244 -14.03 -6.86 24.09
N GLU A 245 -14.70 -5.71 24.06
CA GLU A 245 -14.54 -4.64 25.08
C GLU A 245 -14.92 -5.07 26.51
N SER A 246 -15.84 -6.02 26.66
CA SER A 246 -16.29 -6.51 27.97
C SER A 246 -15.75 -7.90 28.31
N CYS A 247 -14.67 -8.34 27.65
CA CYS A 247 -14.07 -9.64 27.90
C CYS A 247 -13.54 -9.71 29.34
N PRO A 248 -13.97 -10.66 30.17
CA PRO A 248 -13.65 -10.68 31.60
C PRO A 248 -12.18 -11.00 31.91
N TYR A 249 -11.44 -11.56 30.95
CA TYR A 249 -10.03 -11.93 31.06
C TYR A 249 -9.33 -11.67 29.71
N ILE A 250 -8.10 -11.15 29.74
CA ILE A 250 -7.21 -10.96 28.55
C ILE A 250 -6.24 -12.14 28.46
#